data_AF-A0A1Y3BLG5-F1
#
_entry.id   AF-A0A1Y3BLG5-F1
#
_cell.length_a   1.000
_cell.length_b   1.000
_cell.length_c   1.000
_cell.angle_alpha   90.00
_cell.angle_beta   90.00
_cell.angle_gamma   90.00
#
_symmetry.space_group_name_H-M   'P 1'
#
loop_
_entity.id
_entity.type
_entity.pdbx_description
1 polymer ?
#
loop_
_entity_poly.entity_id
_entity_poly.type
_entity_poly.pdbx_seq_one_letter_code
_entity_poly.pdbx_strand_id
1 'polypeptide(L)'
;MKNHLGSYECKLCLTLHNNEGSYLAHTQGKKHQSNLARRAAKDAKDSPQPMFAKSRIDIRKFVKIGRPGYRVTKQFDQENQQQSLLFQIDYPEISENIAPRHRFMSAYEQKIEPPDRHWQYLLFAAEPYETIGFKIPSREVDKAEGKFWTLWNRESKQFFLQFAFRVESNK
;
A
#
# COMPACT_ATOMS: atom_id res chain seq x y z
N MET A 1 -19.98 -1.15 35.09
CA MET A 1 -18.71 -1.91 35.03
C MET A 1 -18.01 -1.71 36.37
N LYS A 2 -17.39 -2.74 36.97
CA LYS A 2 -16.71 -2.57 38.27
C LYS A 2 -15.32 -1.97 38.04
N ASN A 3 -14.98 -0.89 38.73
CA ASN A 3 -13.66 -0.27 38.63
C ASN A 3 -12.67 -0.91 39.62
N HIS A 4 -11.40 -0.49 39.55
CA HIS A 4 -10.32 -0.99 40.41
C HIS A 4 -10.50 -0.66 41.91
N LEU A 5 -11.46 0.21 42.25
CA LEU A 5 -11.83 0.57 43.63
C LEU A 5 -13.07 -0.19 44.13
N GLY A 6 -13.60 -1.12 43.33
CA GLY A 6 -14.75 -1.95 43.71
C GLY A 6 -16.12 -1.27 43.58
N SER A 7 -16.16 -0.02 43.10
CA SER A 7 -17.41 0.72 42.81
C SER A 7 -17.89 0.48 41.37
N TYR A 8 -19.16 0.79 41.09
CA TYR A 8 -19.77 0.58 39.78
C TYR A 8 -19.78 1.89 39.00
N GLU A 9 -19.17 1.91 37.82
CA GLU A 9 -19.16 3.09 36.95
C GLU A 9 -19.97 2.86 35.67
N CYS A 10 -20.65 3.92 35.22
CA CYS A 10 -21.25 4.00 33.89
C CYS A 10 -20.36 4.84 32.96
N LYS A 11 -19.60 4.19 32.08
CA LYS A 11 -18.72 4.88 31.13
C LYS A 11 -19.46 5.74 30.09
N LEU A 12 -20.74 5.46 29.84
CA LEU A 12 -21.57 6.24 28.92
C LEU A 12 -22.00 7.58 29.53
N CYS A 13 -22.31 7.58 30.83
CA CYS A 13 -22.82 8.75 31.54
C CYS A 13 -21.80 9.42 32.46
N LEU A 14 -20.61 8.82 32.63
CA LEU A 14 -19.55 9.24 33.55
C LEU A 14 -20.05 9.36 35.00
N THR A 15 -20.90 8.42 35.43
CA THR A 15 -21.45 8.38 36.78
C THR A 15 -20.88 7.21 37.58
N LEU A 16 -20.66 7.44 38.87
CA LEU A 16 -20.24 6.44 39.85
C LEU A 16 -21.43 6.02 40.72
N HIS A 17 -21.51 4.74 41.04
CA HIS A 17 -22.57 4.12 41.81
C HIS A 17 -21.96 3.24 42.92
N ASN A 18 -22.47 3.42 44.14
CA ASN A 18 -21.94 2.76 45.34
C ASN A 18 -22.35 1.29 45.45
N ASN A 19 -23.40 0.88 44.75
CA ASN A 19 -23.95 -0.46 44.80
C ASN A 19 -24.58 -0.84 43.45
N GLU A 20 -24.69 -2.14 43.21
CA GLU A 20 -25.15 -2.69 41.93
C GLU A 20 -26.58 -2.30 41.61
N GLY A 21 -27.46 -2.24 42.61
CA GLY A 21 -28.85 -1.79 42.45
C GLY A 21 -28.96 -0.36 41.91
N SER A 22 -28.13 0.57 42.42
CA SER A 22 -28.09 1.94 41.90
C SER A 22 -27.60 1.99 40.45
N TYR A 23 -26.63 1.15 40.09
CA TYR A 23 -26.13 1.05 38.71
C TYR A 23 -27.19 0.50 37.75
N LEU A 24 -27.93 -0.54 38.13
CA LEU A 24 -28.99 -1.13 37.31
C LEU A 24 -30.18 -0.17 37.14
N ALA A 25 -30.60 0.53 38.20
CA ALA A 25 -31.63 1.56 38.10
C ALA A 25 -31.19 2.71 37.18
N HIS A 26 -29.91 3.07 37.21
CA HIS A 26 -29.35 4.10 36.34
C HIS A 26 -29.39 3.70 34.86
N THR A 27 -29.02 2.47 34.49
CA THR A 27 -29.01 2.03 33.07
C THR A 27 -30.43 1.98 32.47
N GLN A 28 -31.44 1.72 33.29
CA GLN A 28 -32.85 1.77 32.89
C GLN A 28 -33.42 3.21 32.89
N GLY A 29 -32.69 4.19 33.43
CA GLY A 29 -33.13 5.57 33.52
C GLY A 29 -33.16 6.31 32.17
N LYS A 30 -34.11 7.23 32.02
CA LYS A 30 -34.30 8.04 30.78
C LYS A 30 -33.03 8.77 30.33
N LYS A 31 -32.25 9.30 31.27
CA LYS A 31 -30.98 10.00 30.97
C LYS A 31 -29.97 9.08 30.29
N HIS A 32 -29.79 7.87 30.82
CA HIS A 32 -28.89 6.87 30.25
C HIS A 32 -29.32 6.46 28.84
N GLN A 33 -30.62 6.17 28.66
CA GLN A 33 -31.18 5.81 27.36
C GLN A 33 -31.02 6.94 26.32
N SER A 34 -31.21 8.19 26.72
CA SER A 34 -30.99 9.35 25.83
C SER A 34 -29.53 9.53 25.40
N ASN A 35 -28.58 9.24 26.29
CA ASN A 35 -27.15 9.28 25.97
C ASN A 35 -26.76 8.13 25.04
N LEU A 36 -27.40 6.97 25.20
CA LEU A 36 -27.18 5.81 24.34
C LEU A 36 -27.66 6.08 22.91
N ALA A 37 -28.85 6.66 22.77
CA ALA A 37 -29.37 7.11 21.48
C ALA A 37 -28.48 8.19 20.83
N ARG A 38 -27.95 9.13 21.62
CA ARG A 38 -27.04 10.18 21.13
C ARG A 38 -25.71 9.61 20.65
N ARG A 39 -25.15 8.63 21.36
CA ARG A 39 -23.93 7.93 20.94
C ARG A 39 -24.18 7.12 19.66
N ALA A 40 -25.29 6.37 19.59
CA ALA A 40 -25.66 5.64 18.37
C ALA A 40 -25.80 6.56 17.15
N ALA A 41 -26.40 7.75 17.32
CA ALA A 41 -26.52 8.73 16.25
C ALA A 41 -25.17 9.35 15.83
N LYS A 42 -24.23 9.51 16.77
CA LYS A 42 -22.87 9.99 16.48
C LYS A 42 -22.04 8.92 15.78
N ASP A 43 -22.09 7.68 16.26
CA ASP A 43 -21.39 6.54 15.66
C ASP A 43 -21.96 6.21 14.26
N ALA A 44 -23.25 6.44 14.01
CA ALA A 44 -23.83 6.32 12.67
C ALA A 44 -23.36 7.42 11.69
N LYS A 45 -23.02 8.62 12.20
CA LYS A 45 -22.45 9.72 11.40
C LYS A 45 -20.93 9.60 11.19
N ASP A 46 -20.23 9.05 12.19
CA ASP A 46 -18.78 8.83 12.18
C ASP A 46 -18.39 7.46 11.61
N SER A 47 -19.37 6.56 11.43
CA SER A 47 -19.19 5.36 10.61
C SER A 47 -18.71 5.84 9.24
N PRO A 48 -17.50 5.44 8.79
CA PRO A 48 -17.08 5.76 7.44
C PRO A 48 -18.22 5.27 6.55
N GLN A 49 -18.80 6.19 5.77
CA GLN A 49 -19.74 5.83 4.70
C GLN A 49 -19.21 4.55 4.08
N PRO A 50 -20.03 3.49 3.93
CA PRO A 50 -19.54 2.25 3.35
C PRO A 50 -18.85 2.64 2.05
N MET A 51 -17.51 2.63 2.07
CA MET A 51 -16.70 2.89 0.89
C MET A 51 -17.31 1.96 -0.13
N PHE A 52 -17.88 2.54 -1.21
CA PHE A 52 -18.47 1.82 -2.33
C PHE A 52 -17.85 0.44 -2.37
N ALA A 53 -18.63 -0.59 -2.02
CA ALA A 53 -18.12 -1.94 -1.82
C ALA A 53 -17.15 -2.20 -2.96
N LYS A 54 -15.84 -2.14 -2.68
CA LYS A 54 -14.83 -2.18 -3.74
C LYS A 54 -15.19 -3.43 -4.51
N SER A 55 -15.58 -3.26 -5.77
CA SER A 55 -15.97 -4.39 -6.61
C SER A 55 -14.91 -5.45 -6.35
N ARG A 56 -15.32 -6.60 -5.83
CA ARG A 56 -14.38 -7.68 -5.59
C ARG A 56 -13.91 -8.08 -6.98
N ILE A 57 -12.79 -7.51 -7.41
CA ILE A 57 -12.15 -7.87 -8.65
C ILE A 57 -11.77 -9.33 -8.46
N ASP A 58 -12.45 -10.23 -9.17
CA ASP A 58 -12.10 -11.64 -9.20
C ASP A 58 -10.66 -11.75 -9.72
N ILE A 59 -9.74 -12.04 -8.80
CA ILE A 59 -8.32 -12.21 -9.10
C ILE A 59 -8.21 -13.51 -9.89
N ARG A 60 -7.78 -13.42 -11.15
CA ARG A 60 -7.53 -14.59 -11.99
C ARG A 60 -6.46 -15.45 -11.32
N LYS A 61 -6.78 -16.72 -11.06
CA LYS A 61 -5.83 -17.70 -10.52
C LYS A 61 -5.19 -18.44 -11.68
N PHE A 62 -3.86 -18.41 -11.74
CA PHE A 62 -3.06 -19.11 -12.75
C PHE A 62 -1.86 -19.77 -12.07
N VAL A 63 -1.34 -20.83 -12.69
CA VAL A 63 -0.10 -21.48 -12.25
C VAL A 63 1.08 -20.59 -12.68
N LYS A 64 1.97 -20.27 -11.74
CA LYS A 64 3.16 -19.47 -12.04
C LYS A 64 4.25 -20.35 -12.64
N ILE A 65 4.86 -19.88 -13.73
CA ILE A 65 5.87 -20.65 -14.47
C ILE A 65 7.32 -20.38 -14.01
N GLY A 66 7.50 -19.46 -13.06
CA GLY A 66 8.81 -19.08 -12.52
C GLY A 66 9.14 -17.60 -12.77
N ARG A 67 10.41 -17.26 -12.64
CA ARG A 67 10.91 -15.87 -12.78
C ARG A 67 11.28 -15.57 -14.23
N PRO A 68 10.96 -14.37 -14.73
CA PRO A 68 11.36 -13.96 -16.07
C PRO A 68 12.87 -13.68 -16.16
N GLY A 69 13.43 -13.78 -17.36
CA GLY A 69 14.80 -13.35 -17.64
C GLY A 69 14.90 -11.83 -17.56
N TYR A 70 16.03 -11.30 -17.09
CA TYR A 70 16.23 -9.85 -17.01
C TYR A 70 17.67 -9.44 -17.22
N ARG A 71 17.84 -8.21 -17.68
CA ARG A 71 19.10 -7.49 -17.78
C ARG A 71 18.93 -6.09 -17.21
N VAL A 72 19.87 -5.67 -16.38
CA VAL A 72 19.89 -4.32 -15.79
C VAL A 72 21.17 -3.63 -16.23
N THR A 73 21.03 -2.48 -16.86
CA THR A 73 22.15 -1.65 -17.30
C THR A 73 22.16 -0.36 -16.49
N LYS A 74 23.27 -0.10 -15.81
CA LYS A 74 23.53 1.18 -15.16
C LYS A 74 24.15 2.12 -16.17
N GLN A 75 23.62 3.32 -16.28
CA GLN A 75 24.06 4.33 -17.23
C GLN A 75 24.42 5.61 -16.49
N PHE A 76 25.37 6.36 -17.04
CA PHE A 76 25.78 7.65 -16.54
C PHE A 76 25.88 8.62 -17.70
N ASP A 77 25.07 9.66 -17.66
CA ASP A 77 25.10 10.79 -18.58
C ASP A 77 26.15 11.79 -18.07
N GLN A 78 27.20 12.01 -18.86
CA GLN A 78 28.31 12.88 -18.49
C GLN A 78 27.98 14.37 -18.62
N GLU A 79 27.07 14.75 -19.51
CA GLU A 79 26.66 16.14 -19.72
C GLU A 79 25.78 16.62 -18.57
N ASN A 80 24.82 15.78 -18.17
CA ASN A 80 23.89 16.10 -17.09
C ASN A 80 24.36 15.62 -15.71
N GLN A 81 25.51 14.95 -15.62
CA GLN A 81 25.99 14.22 -14.42
C GLN A 81 24.91 13.33 -13.79
N GLN A 82 24.09 12.70 -14.64
CA GLN A 82 22.88 12.02 -14.22
C GLN A 82 23.07 10.50 -14.31
N GLN A 83 22.74 9.80 -13.22
CA GLN A 83 22.71 8.33 -13.22
C GLN A 83 21.34 7.84 -13.67
N SER A 84 21.30 6.84 -14.52
CA SER A 84 20.07 6.19 -14.96
C SER A 84 20.18 4.67 -14.90
N LEU A 85 19.02 4.03 -14.85
CA LEU A 85 18.88 2.58 -14.87
C LEU A 85 17.96 2.20 -16.03
N LEU A 86 18.43 1.25 -16.84
CA LEU A 86 17.65 0.61 -17.89
C LEU A 86 17.41 -0.85 -17.50
N PHE A 87 16.14 -1.21 -17.40
CA PHE A 87 15.68 -2.56 -17.15
C PHE A 87 15.14 -3.14 -18.46
N GLN A 88 15.62 -4.33 -18.80
CA GLN A 88 15.11 -5.15 -19.88
C GLN A 88 14.64 -6.47 -19.27
N ILE A 89 13.39 -6.85 -19.50
CA ILE A 89 12.79 -8.07 -18.97
C ILE A 89 12.18 -8.86 -20.12
N ASP A 90 12.59 -10.12 -20.21
CA ASP A 90 12.16 -11.05 -21.24
C ASP A 90 10.99 -11.88 -20.72
N TYR A 91 9.86 -11.84 -21.44
CA TYR A 91 8.62 -12.52 -21.10
C TYR A 91 8.15 -13.46 -22.24
N PRO A 92 8.96 -14.46 -22.65
CA PRO A 92 8.67 -15.30 -23.83
C PRO A 92 7.33 -16.05 -23.73
N GLU A 93 6.87 -16.42 -22.53
CA GLU A 93 5.65 -17.18 -22.29
C GLU A 93 4.53 -16.35 -21.61
N ILE A 94 4.50 -15.03 -21.84
CA ILE A 94 3.43 -14.16 -21.32
C ILE A 94 2.05 -14.57 -21.86
N SER A 95 1.02 -14.47 -21.02
CA SER A 95 -0.35 -14.74 -21.41
C SER A 95 -0.85 -13.75 -22.48
N GLU A 96 -1.73 -14.22 -23.36
CA GLU A 96 -2.29 -13.42 -24.44
C GLU A 96 -3.07 -12.22 -23.89
N ASN A 97 -2.96 -11.07 -24.57
CA ASN A 97 -3.60 -9.80 -24.20
C ASN A 97 -3.13 -9.18 -22.86
N ILE A 98 -2.09 -9.71 -22.24
CA ILE A 98 -1.49 -9.12 -21.04
C ILE A 98 -0.23 -8.34 -21.42
N ALA A 99 -0.12 -7.12 -20.88
CA ALA A 99 1.09 -6.32 -20.96
C ALA A 99 1.76 -6.28 -19.56
N PRO A 100 3.09 -6.36 -19.50
CA PRO A 100 3.81 -6.22 -18.24
C PRO A 100 3.53 -4.89 -17.56
N ARG A 101 3.50 -4.91 -16.23
CA ARG A 101 3.31 -3.73 -15.38
C ARG A 101 4.49 -3.58 -14.46
N HIS A 102 4.75 -2.33 -14.07
CA HIS A 102 5.78 -1.99 -13.10
C HIS A 102 5.19 -1.12 -11.99
N ARG A 103 5.85 -1.11 -10.83
CA ARG A 103 5.48 -0.24 -9.71
C ARG A 103 6.68 0.05 -8.82
N PHE A 104 6.85 1.31 -8.43
CA PHE A 104 7.74 1.69 -7.32
C PHE A 104 7.02 1.43 -5.99
N MET A 105 7.67 0.68 -5.11
CA MET A 105 7.18 0.29 -3.80
C MET A 105 8.14 0.79 -2.73
N SER A 106 7.62 1.37 -1.65
CA SER A 106 8.48 1.81 -0.54
C SER A 106 8.98 0.62 0.28
N ALA A 107 10.11 0.78 0.98
CA ALA A 107 10.65 -0.26 1.84
C ALA A 107 9.73 -0.66 3.02
N TYR A 108 8.77 0.19 3.40
CA TYR A 108 7.79 -0.08 4.46
C TYR A 108 6.60 -0.93 4.00
N GLU A 109 6.38 -1.06 2.69
CA GLU A 109 5.28 -1.86 2.15
C GLU A 109 5.62 -3.35 2.01
N GLN A 110 6.90 -3.68 1.83
CA GLN A 110 7.35 -5.06 1.73
C GLN A 110 7.47 -5.71 3.11
N LYS A 111 7.33 -7.04 3.17
CA LYS A 111 7.28 -7.83 4.42
C LYS A 111 8.38 -8.90 4.53
N ILE A 112 9.37 -8.86 3.64
CA ILE A 112 10.41 -9.88 3.52
C ILE A 112 11.62 -9.49 4.38
N GLU A 113 12.09 -8.26 4.22
CA GLU A 113 13.25 -7.73 4.94
C GLU A 113 12.82 -6.64 5.94
N PRO A 114 13.66 -6.27 6.93
CA PRO A 114 13.44 -5.07 7.72
C PRO A 114 13.38 -3.81 6.83
N PRO A 115 12.44 -2.88 7.07
CA PRO A 115 12.29 -1.69 6.24
C PRO A 115 13.48 -0.73 6.42
N ASP A 116 14.09 -0.31 5.31
CA ASP A 116 15.14 0.71 5.26
C ASP A 116 14.77 1.84 4.30
N ARG A 117 14.69 3.06 4.84
CA ARG A 117 14.27 4.28 4.11
C ARG A 117 15.20 4.69 2.97
N HIS A 118 16.46 4.25 2.98
CA HIS A 118 17.43 4.58 1.93
C HIS A 118 17.16 3.80 0.62
N TRP A 119 16.24 2.84 0.67
CA TRP A 119 15.91 1.97 -0.45
C TRP A 119 14.42 2.05 -0.82
N GLN A 120 14.18 1.80 -2.10
CA GLN A 120 12.87 1.52 -2.68
C GLN A 120 12.99 0.24 -3.51
N TYR A 121 11.84 -0.34 -3.85
CA TYR A 121 11.78 -1.56 -4.64
C TYR A 121 11.01 -1.29 -5.93
N LEU A 122 11.65 -1.51 -7.07
CA LEU A 122 10.99 -1.48 -8.36
C LEU A 122 10.51 -2.87 -8.71
N LEU A 123 9.19 -3.05 -8.76
CA LEU A 123 8.54 -4.31 -9.07
C LEU A 123 8.15 -4.38 -10.53
N PHE A 124 8.24 -5.58 -11.10
CA PHE A 124 7.72 -5.93 -12.41
C PHE A 124 6.84 -7.18 -12.32
N ALA A 125 5.67 -7.13 -12.94
CA ALA A 125 4.68 -8.20 -12.91
C ALA A 125 4.04 -8.40 -14.27
N ALA A 126 3.97 -9.66 -14.70
CA ALA A 126 3.23 -10.09 -15.88
C ALA A 126 2.81 -11.55 -15.67
N GLU A 127 1.54 -11.89 -15.94
CA GLU A 127 1.07 -13.28 -15.83
C GLU A 127 1.59 -14.08 -17.04
N PRO A 128 2.07 -15.33 -16.86
CA PRO A 128 2.04 -16.16 -15.66
C PRO A 128 3.34 -16.12 -14.82
N TYR A 129 4.23 -15.17 -15.06
CA TYR A 129 5.50 -15.09 -14.34
C TYR A 129 5.33 -14.63 -12.88
N GLU A 130 6.32 -14.98 -12.06
CA GLU A 130 6.47 -14.40 -10.74
C GLU A 130 6.82 -12.91 -10.81
N THR A 131 6.26 -12.13 -9.88
CA THR A 131 6.68 -10.74 -9.70
C THR A 131 8.14 -10.71 -9.26
N ILE A 132 8.97 -9.96 -9.98
CA ILE A 132 10.35 -9.69 -9.59
C ILE A 132 10.46 -8.28 -9.04
N GLY A 133 11.39 -8.08 -8.11
CA GLY A 133 11.64 -6.79 -7.47
C GLY A 133 13.12 -6.46 -7.43
N PHE A 134 13.47 -5.22 -7.74
CA PHE A 134 14.83 -4.71 -7.69
C PHE A 134 14.95 -3.66 -6.60
N LYS A 135 15.90 -3.87 -5.68
CA LYS A 135 16.26 -2.90 -4.66
C LYS A 135 17.04 -1.75 -5.32
N ILE A 136 16.51 -0.54 -5.22
CA ILE A 136 17.08 0.68 -5.82
C ILE A 136 17.20 1.78 -4.76
N PRO A 137 18.16 2.72 -4.90
CA PRO A 137 18.25 3.86 -3.99
C PRO A 137 16.95 4.67 -3.97
N SER A 138 16.55 5.15 -2.79
CA SER A 138 15.37 5.99 -2.58
C SER A 138 15.63 7.45 -3.01
N ARG A 139 16.20 7.63 -4.20
CA ARG A 139 16.45 8.94 -4.82
C ARG A 139 15.27 9.31 -5.70
N GLU A 140 14.97 10.60 -5.79
CA GLU A 140 13.90 11.08 -6.68
C GLU A 140 14.18 10.69 -8.12
N VAL A 141 13.14 10.22 -8.81
CA VAL A 141 13.19 9.90 -10.23
C VAL A 141 12.81 11.13 -11.04
N ASP A 142 13.62 11.47 -12.04
CA ASP A 142 13.37 12.56 -12.96
C ASP A 142 12.27 12.15 -13.96
N LYS A 143 11.11 12.81 -13.86
CA LYS A 143 9.94 12.56 -14.70
C LYS A 143 9.87 13.49 -15.92
N ALA A 144 10.94 14.22 -16.22
CA ALA A 144 11.02 15.00 -17.45
C ALA A 144 10.89 14.10 -18.69
N GLU A 145 10.39 14.68 -19.78
CA GLU A 145 10.17 13.99 -21.04
C GLU A 145 11.47 13.34 -21.55
N GLY A 146 11.40 12.07 -21.95
CA GLY A 146 12.55 11.27 -22.41
C GLY A 146 13.44 10.68 -21.31
N LYS A 147 13.35 11.14 -20.06
CA LYS A 147 14.16 10.58 -18.96
C LYS A 147 13.50 9.41 -18.24
N PHE A 148 12.17 9.38 -18.22
CA PHE A 148 11.38 8.25 -17.75
C PHE A 148 10.52 7.72 -18.89
N TRP A 149 10.71 6.46 -19.27
CA TRP A 149 9.90 5.84 -20.31
C TRP A 149 9.81 4.32 -20.13
N THR A 150 8.76 3.75 -20.73
CA THR A 150 8.56 2.31 -20.79
C THR A 150 8.15 1.90 -22.19
N LEU A 151 8.63 0.75 -22.65
CA LEU A 151 8.29 0.19 -23.95
C LEU A 151 7.99 -1.30 -23.80
N TRP A 152 6.85 -1.75 -24.33
CA TRP A 152 6.54 -3.17 -24.44
C TRP A 152 6.59 -3.58 -25.91
N ASN A 153 7.61 -4.36 -26.27
CA ASN A 153 7.69 -4.95 -27.60
C ASN A 153 6.93 -6.29 -27.59
N ARG A 154 5.77 -6.33 -28.26
CA ARG A 154 4.90 -7.51 -28.34
C ARG A 154 5.51 -8.64 -29.18
N GLU A 155 6.35 -8.31 -30.16
CA GLU A 155 6.94 -9.29 -31.07
C GLU A 155 8.11 -10.02 -30.41
N SER A 156 9.07 -9.29 -29.85
CA SER A 156 10.19 -9.88 -29.12
C SER A 156 9.82 -10.34 -27.70
N LYS A 157 8.62 -9.93 -27.23
CA LYS A 157 8.14 -10.15 -25.86
C LYS A 157 9.10 -9.58 -24.80
N GLN A 158 9.64 -8.40 -25.07
CA GLN A 158 10.58 -7.71 -24.20
C GLN A 158 9.98 -6.42 -23.64
N PHE A 159 10.10 -6.27 -22.33
CA PHE A 159 9.69 -5.07 -21.61
C PHE A 159 10.92 -4.24 -21.25
N PHE A 160 10.89 -2.97 -21.62
CA PHE A 160 11.90 -1.99 -21.30
C PHE A 160 11.32 -0.94 -20.37
N LEU A 161 12.11 -0.59 -19.35
CA LEU A 161 11.83 0.54 -18.49
C LEU A 161 13.14 1.26 -18.22
N GLN A 162 13.18 2.55 -18.53
CA GLN A 162 14.31 3.41 -18.24
C GLN A 162 13.87 4.56 -17.35
N PHE A 163 14.71 4.89 -16.37
CA PHE A 163 14.56 6.14 -15.63
C PHE A 163 15.91 6.71 -15.22
N ALA A 164 15.98 8.03 -15.14
CA ALA A 164 17.11 8.76 -14.58
C ALA A 164 16.80 9.25 -13.16
N PHE A 165 17.79 9.21 -12.27
CA PHE A 165 17.68 9.81 -10.95
C PHE A 165 17.87 11.32 -11.05
N ARG A 166 17.14 12.08 -10.26
CA ARG A 166 17.38 13.52 -10.11
C ARG A 166 18.81 13.72 -9.58
N VAL A 167 19.50 14.69 -10.17
CA VAL A 167 20.82 15.13 -9.68
C VAL A 167 20.57 15.86 -8.38
N GLU A 168 21.22 15.41 -7.31
CA GLU A 168 21.21 16.16 -6.05
C GLU A 168 22.05 17.41 -6.28
N SER A 169 21.39 18.57 -6.35
CA SER A 169 22.10 19.84 -6.21
C SER A 169 22.61 19.87 -4.77
N ASN A 170 23.91 19.65 -4.59
CA ASN A 170 24.57 19.82 -3.29
C ASN A 170 24.19 21.21 -2.75
N LYS A 171 23.41 21.23 -1.68
CA LYS A 171 23.23 22.43 -0.86
C LYS A 171 24.28 22.41 0.24
#